data_AF-A0A2I0JZZ1-F1
#
_entry.id   AF-A0A2I0JZZ1-F1
#
_cell.length_a   1.000
_cell.length_b   1.000
_cell.length_c   1.000
_cell.angle_alpha   90.00
_cell.angle_beta   90.00
_cell.angle_gamma   90.00
#
_symmetry.space_group_name_H-M   'P 1'
#
loop_
_entity.id
_entity.type
_entity.pdbx_description
1 polymer ?
#
loop_
_entity_poly.entity_id
_entity_poly.type
_entity_poly.pdbx_seq_one_letter_code
_entity_poly.pdbx_strand_id
1 'polypeptide(L)'
;MAIMGLLFMVSVGFNAAASVRVSNELGAGHPQAAAFSVVVVNLVSFVVAVGEAAVVMGLRHVISYAFTGGETVANAVSELCPWLAVSLVLNGVQPVLSGVAVGCGWQKFVAYVNVGCYYIVGVPLGCLLGFKFNQGAKVN
;
A
#
# COMPACT_ATOMS: atom_id res chain seq x y z
N MET A 1 8.07 -12.81 -0.94
CA MET A 1 6.83 -12.80 -1.76
C MET A 1 5.56 -13.03 -0.94
N ALA A 2 5.47 -14.08 -0.09
CA ALA A 2 4.24 -14.39 0.66
C ALA A 2 3.76 -13.28 1.64
N ILE A 3 4.68 -12.65 2.37
CA ILE A 3 4.34 -11.61 3.37
C ILE A 3 3.67 -10.40 2.71
N MET A 4 4.22 -9.92 1.59
CA MET A 4 3.63 -8.80 0.85
C MET A 4 2.23 -9.12 0.31
N GLY A 5 2.00 -10.36 -0.15
CA GLY A 5 0.69 -10.78 -0.65
C GLY A 5 -0.38 -10.82 0.44
N LEU A 6 -0.04 -11.30 1.63
CA LEU A 6 -0.95 -11.32 2.78
C LEU A 6 -1.32 -9.91 3.23
N LEU A 7 -0.34 -9.01 3.32
CA LEU A 7 -0.58 -7.62 3.71
C LEU A 7 -1.37 -6.86 2.64
N PHE A 8 -1.10 -7.14 1.36
CA PHE A 8 -1.85 -6.55 0.26
C PHE A 8 -3.33 -6.95 0.28
N MET A 9 -3.66 -8.18 0.69
CA MET A 9 -5.06 -8.60 0.82
C MET A 9 -5.83 -7.80 1.88
N VAL A 10 -5.17 -7.37 2.95
CA VAL A 10 -5.79 -6.49 3.95
C VAL A 10 -6.16 -5.16 3.31
N SER A 11 -5.24 -4.53 2.56
CA SER A 11 -5.50 -3.29 1.84
C SER A 11 -6.61 -3.41 0.79
N VAL A 12 -6.70 -4.55 0.08
CA VAL A 12 -7.77 -4.83 -0.88
C VAL A 12 -9.13 -4.94 -0.17
N GLY A 13 -9.18 -5.57 1.00
CA GLY A 13 -10.38 -5.63 1.83
C GLY A 13 -10.89 -4.23 2.22
N PHE A 14 -9.98 -3.34 2.65
CA PHE A 14 -10.32 -1.95 2.95
C PHE A 14 -10.78 -1.16 1.72
N ASN A 15 -10.15 -1.36 0.56
CA ASN A 15 -10.58 -0.74 -0.70
C ASN A 15 -12.04 -1.08 -1.03
N ALA A 16 -12.42 -2.36 -0.94
CA ALA A 16 -13.77 -2.81 -1.22
C ALA A 16 -14.79 -2.24 -0.22
N ALA A 17 -14.47 -2.29 1.09
CA ALA A 17 -15.33 -1.77 2.14
C ALA A 17 -15.56 -0.25 2.01
N ALA A 18 -14.49 0.50 1.70
CA ALA A 18 -14.53 1.93 1.43
C ALA A 18 -15.47 2.27 0.26
N SER A 19 -15.29 1.55 -0.86
CA SER A 19 -16.06 1.76 -2.08
C SER A 19 -17.56 1.54 -1.86
N VAL A 20 -17.95 0.43 -1.21
CA VAL A 20 -19.35 0.12 -0.93
C VAL A 20 -19.99 1.16 -0.01
N ARG A 21 -19.30 1.56 1.06
CA ARG A 21 -19.86 2.52 2.02
C ARG A 21 -20.05 3.90 1.40
N VAL A 22 -19.06 4.40 0.67
CA VAL A 22 -19.16 5.69 -0.01
C VAL A 22 -20.24 5.66 -1.10
N SER A 23 -20.32 4.56 -1.86
CA SER A 23 -21.36 4.39 -2.90
C SER A 23 -22.78 4.39 -2.32
N ASN A 24 -22.99 3.71 -1.18
CA ASN A 24 -24.30 3.65 -0.53
C ASN A 24 -24.74 5.01 0.03
N GLU A 25 -23.85 5.75 0.70
CA GLU A 25 -24.16 7.08 1.26
C GLU A 25 -24.44 8.11 0.15
N LEU A 26 -23.70 8.05 -0.95
CA LEU A 26 -23.94 8.88 -2.14
C LEU A 26 -25.27 8.51 -2.82
N GLY A 27 -25.54 7.22 -3.00
CA GLY A 27 -26.78 6.72 -3.61
C GLY A 27 -28.04 7.04 -2.80
N ALA A 28 -27.91 7.16 -1.47
CA ALA A 28 -28.98 7.58 -0.58
C ALA A 28 -29.22 9.11 -0.57
N GLY A 29 -28.42 9.90 -1.30
CA GLY A 29 -28.56 11.36 -1.34
C GLY A 29 -27.97 12.09 -0.13
N HIS A 30 -27.07 11.47 0.65
CA HIS A 30 -26.43 12.05 1.84
C HIS A 30 -24.95 12.39 1.59
N PRO A 31 -24.62 13.48 0.85
CA PRO A 31 -23.25 13.81 0.50
C PRO A 31 -22.36 14.16 1.71
N GLN A 32 -22.94 14.71 2.78
CA GLN A 32 -22.19 14.99 4.02
C GLN A 32 -21.78 13.69 4.74
N ALA A 33 -22.65 12.69 4.76
CA ALA A 33 -22.35 11.38 5.35
C ALA A 33 -21.32 10.59 4.52
N ALA A 34 -21.34 10.76 3.19
CA ALA A 34 -20.32 10.23 2.30
C ALA A 34 -18.95 10.85 2.60
N ALA A 35 -18.86 12.18 2.70
CA ALA A 35 -17.61 12.87 3.03
C ALA A 35 -17.07 12.45 4.41
N PHE A 36 -17.94 12.30 5.40
CA PHE A 36 -17.55 11.78 6.71
C PHE A 36 -17.03 10.34 6.62
N SER A 37 -17.70 9.47 5.86
CA SER A 37 -17.27 8.09 5.65
C SER A 37 -15.89 8.00 5.01
N VAL A 38 -15.57 8.90 4.07
CA VAL A 38 -14.21 8.99 3.47
C VAL A 38 -13.15 9.30 4.52
N VAL A 39 -13.40 10.29 5.39
CA VAL A 39 -12.47 10.67 6.45
C VAL A 39 -12.24 9.50 7.40
N VAL A 40 -13.32 8.87 7.89
CA VAL A 40 -13.25 7.75 8.84
C VAL A 40 -12.50 6.56 8.25
N VAL A 41 -12.83 6.18 7.02
CA VAL A 41 -12.19 5.04 6.34
C VAL A 41 -10.70 5.28 6.13
N ASN A 42 -10.29 6.50 5.77
CA ASN A 42 -8.88 6.83 5.60
C ASN A 42 -8.14 6.82 6.94
N LEU A 43 -8.75 7.34 8.01
CA LEU A 43 -8.19 7.34 9.36
C LEU A 43 -8.02 5.90 9.90
N VAL A 44 -9.04 5.05 9.74
CA VAL A 44 -8.97 3.63 10.13
C VAL A 44 -7.90 2.91 9.34
N SER A 45 -7.83 3.10 8.02
CA SER A 45 -6.80 2.50 7.19
C SER A 45 -5.40 2.94 7.58
N PHE A 46 -5.21 4.21 7.93
CA PHE A 46 -3.93 4.73 8.39
C PHE A 46 -3.51 4.10 9.72
N VAL A 47 -4.42 3.99 10.68
CA VAL A 47 -4.17 3.35 11.98
C VAL A 47 -3.80 1.87 11.80
N VAL A 48 -4.51 1.15 10.93
CA VAL A 48 -4.22 -0.26 10.64
C VAL A 48 -2.85 -0.41 9.98
N ALA A 49 -2.53 0.43 8.98
CA ALA A 49 -1.24 0.39 8.31
C ALA A 49 -0.06 0.72 9.25
N VAL A 50 -0.25 1.67 10.18
CA VAL A 50 0.73 1.96 11.23
C VAL A 50 0.85 0.79 12.21
N GLY A 51 -0.27 0.14 12.56
CA GLY A 51 -0.28 -1.06 13.39
C GLY A 51 0.49 -2.21 12.74
N GLU A 52 0.23 -2.50 11.45
CA GLU A 52 0.97 -3.51 10.69
C GLU A 52 2.46 -3.16 10.57
N ALA A 53 2.80 -1.90 10.32
CA ALA A 53 4.19 -1.45 10.28
C ALA A 53 4.89 -1.66 11.64
N ALA A 54 4.23 -1.33 12.75
CA ALA A 54 4.76 -1.54 14.09
C ALA A 54 4.93 -3.04 14.41
N VAL A 55 3.97 -3.88 14.03
CA VAL A 55 4.03 -5.33 14.18
C VAL A 55 5.18 -5.92 13.36
N VAL A 56 5.36 -5.49 12.12
CA VAL A 56 6.46 -5.93 11.24
C VAL A 56 7.81 -5.47 11.78
N MET A 57 7.92 -4.25 12.32
CA MET A 57 9.17 -3.79 12.96
C MET A 57 9.47 -4.54 14.26
N GLY A 58 8.46 -4.85 15.08
CA GLY A 58 8.62 -5.61 16.32
C GLY A 58 8.97 -7.09 16.08
N LEU A 59 8.39 -7.69 15.04
CA LEU A 59 8.64 -9.08 14.65
C LEU A 59 9.76 -9.24 13.62
N ARG A 60 10.55 -8.18 13.34
CA ARG A 60 11.60 -8.18 12.31
C ARG A 60 12.59 -9.33 12.42
N HIS A 61 12.87 -9.77 13.65
CA HIS A 61 13.83 -10.86 13.94
C HIS A 61 13.19 -12.26 13.97
N VAL A 62 11.86 -12.35 14.12
CA VAL A 62 11.13 -13.64 14.20
C VAL A 62 10.59 -14.04 12.84
N ILE A 63 10.01 -13.10 12.09
CA ILE A 63 9.46 -13.34 10.74
C ILE A 63 10.58 -13.68 9.75
N SER A 64 11.76 -13.08 9.89
CA SER A 64 12.91 -13.39 9.04
C SER A 64 13.33 -14.85 9.20
N TYR A 65 13.50 -15.34 10.43
CA TYR A 65 13.82 -16.74 10.71
C TYR A 65 12.71 -17.74 10.34
N ALA A 66 11.44 -17.32 10.30
CA ALA A 66 10.33 -18.18 9.87
C ALA A 66 10.32 -18.45 8.35
N PHE A 67 10.91 -17.55 7.55
CA PHE A 67 10.96 -17.67 6.08
C PHE A 67 12.35 -17.99 5.53
N THR A 68 13.42 -17.89 6.33
CA THR A 68 14.78 -18.27 5.92
C THR A 68 15.57 -18.93 7.04
N GLY A 69 16.29 -20.00 6.70
CA GLY A 69 17.17 -20.73 7.64
C GLY A 69 18.62 -20.22 7.68
N GLY A 70 18.98 -19.22 6.87
CA GLY A 70 20.35 -18.68 6.79
C GLY A 70 20.48 -17.30 7.43
N GLU A 71 21.45 -17.14 8.35
CA GLU A 71 21.73 -15.86 9.05
C GLU A 71 21.94 -14.67 8.10
N THR A 72 22.58 -14.91 6.95
CA THR A 72 22.85 -13.87 5.95
C THR A 72 21.57 -13.29 5.35
N VAL A 73 20.57 -14.14 5.09
CA VAL A 73 19.28 -13.72 4.53
C VAL A 73 18.42 -13.08 5.61
N ALA A 74 18.49 -13.57 6.86
CA ALA A 74 17.78 -12.98 7.98
C ALA A 74 18.25 -11.54 8.29
N ASN A 75 19.56 -11.30 8.24
CA ASN A 75 20.12 -9.94 8.41
C ASN A 75 19.75 -9.02 7.25
N ALA A 76 19.81 -9.49 6.01
CA ALA A 76 19.39 -8.70 4.85
C ALA A 76 17.90 -8.32 4.91
N VAL A 77 17.02 -9.25 5.33
CA VAL A 77 15.58 -8.97 5.54
C VAL A 77 15.40 -7.94 6.65
N SER A 78 16.17 -8.04 7.73
CA SER A 78 16.12 -7.07 8.83
C SER A 78 16.57 -5.66 8.43
N GLU A 79 17.52 -5.51 7.51
CA GLU A 79 17.92 -4.19 6.96
C GLU A 79 16.89 -3.61 5.99
N LEU A 80 16.11 -4.46 5.32
CA LEU A 80 15.04 -4.06 4.41
C LEU A 80 13.70 -3.79 5.12
N CYS A 81 13.54 -4.25 6.37
CA CYS A 81 12.33 -4.01 7.17
C CYS A 81 11.87 -2.54 7.28
N PRO A 82 12.76 -1.53 7.40
CA PRO A 82 12.34 -0.13 7.41
C PRO A 82 11.71 0.29 6.08
N TRP A 83 12.29 -0.13 4.95
CA TRP A 83 11.73 0.11 3.61
C TRP A 83 10.42 -0.66 3.39
N LEU A 84 10.32 -1.86 3.94
CA LEU A 84 9.10 -2.67 3.97
C LEU A 84 7.99 -1.95 4.74
N ALA A 85 8.28 -1.42 5.93
CA ALA A 85 7.33 -0.69 6.75
C ALA A 85 6.81 0.58 6.07
N VAL A 86 7.71 1.36 5.43
CA VAL A 86 7.31 2.53 4.63
C VAL A 86 6.42 2.11 3.45
N SER A 87 6.80 1.04 2.76
CA SER A 87 6.02 0.50 1.64
C SER A 87 4.64 0.02 2.08
N LEU A 88 4.52 -0.56 3.28
CA LEU A 88 3.29 -0.99 3.92
C LEU A 88 2.35 0.19 4.20
N VAL A 89 2.86 1.26 4.79
CA VAL A 89 2.08 2.48 5.06
C VAL A 89 1.55 3.08 3.75
N LEU A 90 2.40 3.15 2.73
CA LEU A 90 2.00 3.63 1.40
C LEU A 90 0.96 2.71 0.73
N ASN A 91 1.12 1.39 0.86
CA ASN A 91 0.17 0.39 0.35
C ASN A 91 -1.12 0.31 1.15
N GLY A 92 -1.18 0.81 2.39
CA GLY A 92 -2.43 0.92 3.13
C GLY A 92 -3.29 2.06 2.59
N VAL A 93 -2.68 3.23 2.36
CA VAL A 93 -3.39 4.46 1.99
C VAL A 93 -3.80 4.49 0.52
N GLN A 94 -2.95 4.04 -0.40
CA GLN A 94 -3.19 4.15 -1.83
C GLN A 94 -4.44 3.39 -2.31
N PRO A 95 -4.68 2.12 -1.90
CA PRO A 95 -5.88 1.38 -2.29
C PRO A 95 -7.13 2.01 -1.68
N VAL A 96 -7.08 2.50 -0.45
CA VAL A 96 -8.26 3.11 0.19
C VAL A 96 -8.69 4.40 -0.50
N LEU A 97 -7.75 5.26 -0.86
CA LEU A 97 -8.02 6.46 -1.67
C LEU A 97 -8.62 6.11 -3.03
N SER A 98 -8.08 5.07 -3.69
CA SER A 98 -8.62 4.57 -4.95
C SER A 98 -10.05 4.03 -4.77
N GLY A 99 -10.32 3.29 -3.69
CA GLY A 99 -11.64 2.71 -3.39
C GLY A 99 -12.70 3.77 -3.14
N VAL A 100 -12.35 4.83 -2.40
CA VAL A 100 -13.20 6.01 -2.20
C VAL A 100 -13.54 6.66 -3.54
N ALA A 101 -12.53 6.95 -4.37
CA ALA A 101 -12.73 7.63 -5.64
C ALA A 101 -13.56 6.79 -6.63
N VAL A 102 -13.37 5.47 -6.64
CA VAL A 102 -14.21 4.53 -7.40
C VAL A 102 -15.64 4.55 -6.88
N GLY A 103 -15.84 4.53 -5.55
CA GLY A 103 -17.16 4.62 -4.92
C GLY A 103 -17.90 5.94 -5.21
N CYS A 104 -17.16 7.03 -5.45
CA CYS A 104 -17.71 8.30 -5.93
C CYS A 104 -18.01 8.34 -7.44
N GLY A 105 -17.74 7.25 -8.18
CA GLY A 105 -17.89 7.19 -9.64
C GLY A 105 -16.71 7.77 -10.45
N TRP A 106 -15.62 8.17 -9.81
CA TRP A 106 -14.44 8.77 -10.44
C TRP A 106 -13.40 7.75 -10.93
N GLN A 107 -13.80 6.49 -11.05
CA GLN A 107 -12.95 5.38 -11.49
C GLN A 107 -12.12 5.68 -12.75
N LYS A 108 -12.70 6.37 -13.75
CA LYS A 108 -12.01 6.72 -15.00
C LYS A 108 -10.85 7.68 -14.77
N PHE A 109 -11.06 8.72 -13.96
CA PHE A 109 -10.03 9.71 -13.65
C PHE A 109 -8.85 9.07 -12.90
N VAL A 110 -9.16 8.25 -11.89
CA VAL A 110 -8.13 7.54 -11.11
C VAL A 110 -7.34 6.57 -11.97
N ALA A 111 -8.00 5.85 -12.91
CA ALA A 111 -7.31 4.96 -13.83
C ALA A 111 -6.30 5.71 -14.71
N TYR A 112 -6.67 6.87 -15.28
CA TYR A 112 -5.76 7.69 -16.08
C TYR A 112 -4.56 8.19 -15.27
N VAL A 113 -4.80 8.69 -14.05
CA VAL A 113 -3.72 9.15 -13.17
C VAL A 113 -2.80 7.99 -12.79
N ASN A 114 -3.35 6.82 -12.46
CA ASN A 114 -2.58 5.64 -12.08
C ASN A 114 -1.67 5.18 -13.24
N VAL A 115 -2.22 5.04 -14.44
CA VAL A 115 -1.43 4.69 -15.64
C VAL A 115 -0.35 5.74 -15.92
N GLY A 116 -0.68 7.02 -15.82
CA GLY A 116 0.31 8.10 -15.98
C GLY A 116 1.45 8.01 -14.97
N CYS A 117 1.14 7.85 -13.68
CA CYS A 117 2.15 7.73 -12.64
C CYS A 117 3.04 6.50 -12.82
N TYR A 118 2.48 5.32 -13.12
CA TYR A 118 3.30 4.11 -13.27
C TYR A 118 4.14 4.11 -14.55
N TYR A 119 3.57 4.49 -15.69
CA TYR A 119 4.25 4.35 -16.98
C TYR A 119 5.05 5.58 -17.41
N ILE A 120 4.60 6.80 -17.08
CA ILE A 120 5.27 8.03 -17.50
C ILE A 120 6.30 8.48 -16.47
N VAL A 121 6.05 8.21 -15.18
CA VAL A 121 6.96 8.62 -14.10
C VAL A 121 7.74 7.43 -13.56
N GLY A 122 7.05 6.36 -13.16
CA GLY A 122 7.66 5.18 -12.55
C GLY A 122 8.66 4.46 -13.44
N VAL A 123 8.30 4.17 -14.70
CA VAL A 123 9.20 3.47 -15.64
C VAL A 123 10.44 4.32 -15.98
N PRO A 124 10.34 5.62 -16.32
CA PRO A 124 11.53 6.43 -16.59
C PRO A 124 12.41 6.64 -15.37
N LEU A 125 11.83 6.88 -14.17
CA LEU A 125 12.62 6.97 -12.93
C LEU A 125 13.30 5.63 -12.60
N GLY A 126 12.61 4.51 -12.77
CA GLY A 126 13.17 3.18 -12.58
C GLY A 126 14.36 2.92 -13.51
N CYS A 127 14.23 3.28 -14.79
CA CYS A 127 15.34 3.21 -15.74
C CYS A 127 16.49 4.17 -15.36
N LEU A 128 16.20 5.39 -14.94
CA LEU A 128 17.24 6.35 -14.52
C LEU A 128 18.01 5.89 -13.28
N LEU A 129 17.30 5.38 -12.27
CA LEU A 129 17.90 4.88 -11.03
C LEU A 129 18.67 3.57 -11.26
N GLY A 130 18.15 2.69 -12.10
CA GLY A 130 18.79 1.42 -12.45
C GLY A 130 20.03 1.58 -13.32
N PHE A 131 19.94 2.36 -14.41
CA PHE A 131 21.01 2.44 -15.42
C PHE A 131 22.01 3.58 -15.18
N LYS A 132 21.59 4.72 -14.61
CA LYS A 132 22.45 5.91 -14.48
C LYS A 132 23.08 6.06 -13.09
N PHE A 133 22.35 5.68 -12.04
CA PHE A 133 22.83 5.76 -10.66
C PHE A 133 23.39 4.45 -10.11
N ASN A 134 23.36 3.36 -10.88
CA ASN A 134 23.84 2.03 -10.51
C ASN A 134 23.28 1.54 -9.14
N GLN A 135 22.08 2.00 -8.76
CA GLN A 135 21.31 1.52 -7.61
C GLN A 135 20.34 0.40 -8.03
N GLY A 136 20.63 -0.29 -9.13
CA GLY A 136 20.01 -1.57 -9.44
C GLY A 136 20.34 -2.62 -8.36
N ALA A 137 19.56 -3.70 -8.33
CA ALA A 137 19.73 -4.79 -7.37
C ALA A 137 21.22 -5.14 -7.22
N LYS A 138 21.76 -5.04 -6.00
CA LYS A 138 23.07 -5.59 -5.66
C LYS A 138 23.00 -7.10 -5.92
N VAL A 139 23.34 -7.51 -7.13
CA VAL A 139 23.71 -8.88 -7.44
C VAL A 139 25.17 -9.00 -7.00
N ASN A 140 25.36 -9.26 -5.71
CA ASN A 140 26.60 -9.82 -5.18
C ASN A 140 26.22 -11.10 -4.44
#